data_AF-A0AAW0AVS7-F1
#
_entry.id   AF-A0AAW0AVS7-F1
#
_cell.length_a   1.000
_cell.length_b   1.000
_cell.length_c   1.000
_cell.angle_alpha   90.00
_cell.angle_beta   90.00
_cell.angle_gamma   90.00
#
_symmetry.space_group_name_H-M   'P 1'
#
loop_
_entity.id
_entity.type
_entity.pdbx_description
1 polymer ?
#
loop_
_entity_poly.entity_id
_entity_poly.type
_entity_poly.pdbx_seq_one_letter_code
_entity_poly.pdbx_strand_id
1 'polypeptide(L)'
;MYRLKRTLENHPERVEFIRTLWVCVGGDLLVYPTAKDITYPTAYHDFIDINIAIARWDILPLVELVGDMSHVLTRLTIVARKYQPGLRVFFQRTVFPKLEELEAPVDMLTAPDLPSNRIFGNLSLYPKLRKLRVSYDEEKYGAVDVFERQDFTALAHLTHLYLSYYSHTEEEFRSIVCKIRIPPQVRVVVLEANAATQLPTSRWVLATHWFNPKVIVVAKPSALRDLHWSPTAEQHAKQLCLTLDPKTIRETSIWALAEEKSLRRWELFVERYTEDERKMLLSSPSLLVDRSKARNL
;
A
#
# COMPACT_ATOMS: atom_id res chain seq x y z
N MET A 1 18.60 18.98 1.02
CA MET A 1 18.99 18.15 2.17
C MET A 1 19.85 18.92 3.16
N TYR A 2 21.12 19.26 2.87
CA TYR A 2 21.99 20.02 3.81
C TYR A 2 21.41 21.35 4.32
N ARG A 3 20.71 22.12 3.48
CA ARG A 3 20.01 23.34 3.92
C ARG A 3 18.87 23.04 4.90
N LEU A 4 18.08 21.99 4.64
CA LEU A 4 17.01 21.57 5.53
C LEU A 4 17.56 21.08 6.86
N LYS A 5 18.59 20.21 6.83
CA LYS A 5 19.26 19.72 8.03
C LYS A 5 19.80 20.89 8.87
N ARG A 6 20.55 21.80 8.25
CA ARG A 6 21.07 23.01 8.92
C ARG A 6 19.93 23.88 9.49
N THR A 7 18.81 24.02 8.77
CA THR A 7 17.64 24.75 9.30
C THR A 7 17.06 24.07 10.54
N LEU A 8 16.97 22.74 10.56
CA LEU A 8 16.47 21.99 11.71
C LEU A 8 17.47 21.95 12.87
N GLU A 9 18.77 21.89 12.58
CA GLU A 9 19.84 22.03 13.59
C GLU A 9 19.81 23.42 14.26
N ASN A 10 19.53 24.47 13.48
CA ASN A 10 19.42 25.84 13.98
C ASN A 10 18.06 26.13 14.67
N HIS A 11 17.04 25.30 14.40
CA HIS A 11 15.67 25.46 14.88
C HIS A 11 15.08 24.11 15.29
N PRO A 12 15.60 23.45 16.33
CA PRO A 12 15.15 22.12 16.75
C PRO A 12 13.66 22.09 17.13
N GLU A 13 13.12 23.21 17.62
CA GLU A 13 11.70 23.37 17.91
C GLU A 13 10.81 23.15 16.67
N ARG A 14 11.35 23.38 15.46
CA ARG A 14 10.60 23.18 14.20
C ARG A 14 10.41 21.71 13.85
N VAL A 15 11.21 20.82 14.43
CA VAL A 15 11.12 19.37 14.19
C VAL A 15 9.77 18.83 14.65
N GLU A 16 9.23 19.33 15.76
CA GLU A 16 7.93 18.90 16.31
C GLU A 16 6.73 19.23 15.39
N PHE A 17 6.90 20.20 14.49
CA PHE A 17 5.88 20.59 13.51
C PHE A 17 5.92 19.76 12.23
N ILE A 18 6.97 18.95 12.04
CA ILE A 18 7.10 18.09 10.87
C ILE A 18 6.56 16.70 11.20
N ARG A 19 5.37 16.44 10.68
CA ARG A 19 4.65 15.18 10.90
C ARG A 19 4.70 14.24 9.70
N THR A 20 4.93 14.78 8.51
CA THR A 20 4.97 14.05 7.25
C THR A 20 6.31 14.24 6.55
N LEU A 21 6.91 13.14 6.12
CA LEU A 21 8.10 13.16 5.29
C LEU A 21 7.89 12.29 4.05
N TRP A 22 8.15 12.87 2.87
CA TRP A 22 8.14 12.18 1.58
C TRP A 22 9.55 12.13 1.00
N VAL A 23 9.99 10.94 0.62
CA VAL A 23 11.37 10.68 0.18
C VAL A 23 11.35 9.92 -1.13
N CYS A 24 11.97 10.48 -2.16
CA CYS A 24 12.21 9.80 -3.43
C CYS A 24 13.70 9.50 -3.61
N VAL A 25 14.08 8.23 -3.80
CA VAL A 25 15.46 7.75 -3.86
C VAL A 25 15.73 7.02 -5.18
N GLY A 26 16.65 7.57 -5.97
CA GLY A 26 17.12 6.95 -7.21
C GLY A 26 16.20 7.19 -8.41
N GLY A 27 16.76 7.83 -9.45
CA GLY A 27 16.11 8.09 -10.72
C GLY A 27 16.48 9.47 -11.25
N ASP A 28 16.57 9.61 -12.57
CA ASP A 28 16.54 10.92 -13.23
C ASP A 28 15.28 11.65 -12.73
N LEU A 29 15.46 12.86 -12.18
CA LEU A 29 14.41 13.75 -11.67
C LEU A 29 13.32 14.11 -12.70
N LEU A 30 13.35 13.52 -13.89
CA LEU A 30 12.57 13.85 -15.08
C LEU A 30 11.20 13.14 -15.17
N VAL A 31 10.91 12.13 -14.34
CA VAL A 31 9.67 11.32 -14.49
C VAL A 31 8.74 11.36 -13.27
N TYR A 32 9.00 12.25 -12.33
CA TYR A 32 7.91 12.77 -11.50
C TYR A 32 7.61 14.15 -12.07
N PRO A 33 6.32 14.48 -12.35
CA PRO A 33 5.99 15.86 -12.67
C PRO A 33 6.59 16.65 -11.52
N THR A 34 7.41 17.62 -11.90
CA THR A 34 8.45 18.23 -11.06
C THR A 34 7.97 18.40 -9.62
N ALA A 35 8.85 18.44 -8.62
CA ALA A 35 8.43 18.76 -7.24
C ALA A 35 7.59 20.08 -7.08
N LYS A 36 7.33 20.82 -8.17
CA LYS A 36 6.31 21.88 -8.31
C LYS A 36 4.87 21.40 -8.64
N ASP A 37 4.68 20.20 -9.20
CA ASP A 37 3.40 19.69 -9.74
C ASP A 37 2.76 18.57 -8.89
N ILE A 38 3.51 18.03 -7.91
CA ILE A 38 2.93 17.26 -6.79
C ILE A 38 2.63 18.24 -5.66
N THR A 39 1.73 19.18 -5.91
CA THR A 39 0.96 19.83 -4.85
C THR A 39 -0.14 18.85 -4.45
N TYR A 40 0.09 18.06 -3.40
CA TYR A 40 -1.03 17.68 -2.54
C TYR A 40 -1.56 18.97 -1.90
N PRO A 41 -2.88 19.10 -1.68
CA PRO A 41 -3.46 20.34 -1.20
C PRO A 41 -2.79 20.74 0.10
N THR A 42 -2.11 21.88 0.06
CA THR A 42 -1.79 22.71 1.21
C THR A 42 -3.12 23.19 1.79
N ALA A 43 -3.78 22.34 2.55
CA ALA A 43 -4.97 22.64 3.32
C ALA A 43 -4.87 22.00 4.70
N TYR A 44 -3.73 22.18 5.38
CA TYR A 44 -3.60 21.96 6.82
C TYR A 44 -2.72 23.07 7.37
N HIS A 45 -3.33 24.00 8.09
CA HIS A 45 -2.70 25.26 8.50
C HIS A 45 -1.71 25.14 9.68
N ASP A 46 -1.34 23.93 10.14
CA ASP A 46 -0.47 23.76 11.31
C ASP A 46 0.67 22.72 11.16
N PHE A 47 0.86 22.12 9.97
CA PHE A 47 1.89 21.07 9.76
C PHE A 47 2.79 21.36 8.56
N ILE A 48 4.07 21.00 8.68
CA ILE A 48 5.04 21.08 7.59
C ILE A 48 5.16 19.71 6.92
N ASP A 49 4.72 19.62 5.66
CA ASP A 49 5.02 18.49 4.78
C ASP A 49 6.38 18.72 4.11
N ILE A 50 7.30 17.76 4.24
CA ILE A 50 8.63 17.85 3.62
C ILE A 50 8.73 16.85 2.48
N ASN A 51 8.98 17.36 1.27
CA ASN A 51 9.26 16.56 0.09
C ASN A 51 10.76 16.60 -0.22
N ILE A 52 11.42 15.45 -0.24
CA ILE A 52 12.85 15.30 -0.54
C ILE A 52 13.04 14.36 -1.71
N ALA A 53 13.60 14.87 -2.80
CA ALA A 53 14.08 14.05 -3.90
C ALA A 53 15.62 13.94 -3.83
N ILE A 54 16.12 12.69 -3.87
CA ILE A 54 17.55 12.38 -3.80
C ILE A 54 17.94 11.62 -5.07
N ALA A 55 18.68 12.31 -5.93
CA ALA A 55 19.15 11.78 -7.20
C ALA A 55 20.41 10.89 -7.07
N ARG A 56 21.06 10.84 -5.89
CA ARG A 56 22.36 10.18 -5.70
C ARG A 56 22.30 8.99 -4.73
N TRP A 57 23.31 8.13 -4.83
CA TRP A 57 23.58 6.97 -3.96
C TRP A 57 24.01 7.34 -2.53
N ASP A 58 24.25 8.61 -2.24
CA ASP A 58 24.57 9.08 -0.90
C ASP A 58 23.30 9.24 -0.06
N ILE A 59 22.85 8.11 0.49
CA ILE A 59 21.67 7.99 1.36
C ILE A 59 21.95 8.37 2.81
N LEU A 60 23.21 8.63 3.19
CA LEU A 60 23.57 8.87 4.59
C LEU A 60 22.85 10.10 5.17
N PRO A 61 22.81 11.27 4.51
CA PRO A 61 22.16 12.43 5.13
C PRO A 61 20.63 12.30 5.13
N LEU A 62 20.06 11.39 4.33
CA LEU A 62 18.66 11.00 4.43
C LEU A 62 18.42 10.14 5.67
N VAL A 63 19.26 9.13 5.88
CA VAL A 63 19.23 8.25 7.04
C VAL A 63 19.33 9.06 8.34
N GLU A 64 20.28 10.00 8.40
CA GLU A 64 20.44 10.90 9.54
C GLU A 64 19.16 11.73 9.77
N LEU A 65 18.66 12.39 8.73
CA LEU A 65 17.45 13.22 8.85
C LEU A 65 16.23 12.42 9.31
N VAL A 66 15.99 11.25 8.71
CA VAL A 66 14.87 10.38 9.11
C VAL A 66 15.09 9.87 10.54
N GLY A 67 16.34 9.59 10.93
CA GLY A 67 16.71 9.16 12.28
C GLY A 67 16.38 10.24 13.31
N ASP A 68 16.82 11.47 13.07
CA ASP A 68 16.57 12.63 13.92
C ASP A 68 15.06 12.88 14.09
N MET A 69 14.28 12.64 13.03
CA MET A 69 12.83 12.87 13.02
C MET A 69 11.98 11.66 13.47
N SER A 70 12.58 10.48 13.66
CA SER A 70 11.86 9.22 13.89
C SER A 70 10.85 9.26 15.05
N HIS A 71 11.13 10.05 16.09
CA HIS A 71 10.33 10.20 17.30
C HIS A 71 9.11 11.14 17.15
N VAL A 72 9.04 11.93 16.07
CA VAL A 72 7.94 12.88 15.78
C VAL A 72 7.10 12.49 14.57
N LEU A 73 7.67 11.75 13.62
CA LEU A 73 6.98 11.38 12.38
C LEU A 73 5.72 10.58 12.65
N THR A 74 4.60 11.02 12.08
CA THR A 74 3.33 10.29 12.06
C THR A 74 3.05 9.67 10.69
N ARG A 75 3.61 10.23 9.62
CA ARG A 75 3.54 9.71 8.26
C ARG A 75 4.90 9.72 7.59
N LEU A 76 5.25 8.61 6.95
CA LEU A 76 6.48 8.46 6.18
C LEU A 76 6.19 7.76 4.87
N THR A 77 6.55 8.40 3.77
CA THR A 77 6.47 7.81 2.44
C THR A 77 7.84 7.77 1.81
N ILE A 78 8.24 6.60 1.35
CA ILE A 78 9.50 6.35 0.69
C ILE A 78 9.20 5.70 -0.64
N VAL A 79 9.76 6.29 -1.69
CA VAL A 79 9.68 5.78 -3.05
C VAL A 79 11.12 5.58 -3.51
N ALA A 80 11.55 4.32 -3.61
CA ALA A 80 12.89 4.01 -4.11
C ALA A 80 12.80 3.19 -5.40
N ARG A 81 13.46 3.63 -6.48
CA ARG A 81 13.52 2.86 -7.74
C ARG A 81 14.63 1.82 -7.78
N LYS A 82 15.57 1.85 -6.84
CA LYS A 82 16.67 0.89 -6.75
C LYS A 82 16.77 0.34 -5.33
N TYR A 83 17.22 -0.91 -5.20
CA TYR A 83 17.53 -1.49 -3.91
C TYR A 83 18.62 -0.67 -3.21
N GLN A 84 18.37 -0.29 -1.96
CA GLN A 84 19.29 0.51 -1.14
C GLN A 84 19.57 -0.22 0.18
N PRO A 85 20.64 -1.03 0.26
CA PRO A 85 20.95 -1.84 1.43
C PRO A 85 21.05 -1.01 2.72
N GLY A 86 21.63 0.19 2.65
CA GLY A 86 21.77 1.05 3.84
C GLY A 86 20.43 1.60 4.34
N LEU A 87 19.48 1.88 3.45
CA LEU A 87 18.13 2.27 3.86
C LEU A 87 17.42 1.09 4.53
N ARG A 88 17.50 -0.10 3.95
CA ARG A 88 16.94 -1.32 4.55
C ARG A 88 17.46 -1.53 5.98
N VAL A 89 18.78 -1.51 6.17
CA VAL A 89 19.41 -1.71 7.50
C VAL A 89 18.94 -0.65 8.50
N PHE A 90 18.83 0.61 8.07
CA PHE A 90 18.31 1.68 8.90
C PHE A 90 16.85 1.42 9.33
N PHE A 91 15.95 1.12 8.39
CA PHE A 91 14.54 0.87 8.70
C PHE A 91 14.30 -0.37 9.56
N GLN A 92 15.21 -1.34 9.53
CA GLN A 92 15.17 -2.53 10.38
C GLN A 92 15.68 -2.30 11.82
N ARG A 93 16.24 -1.14 12.12
CA ARG A 93 16.83 -0.82 13.43
C ARG A 93 16.24 0.42 14.08
N THR A 94 15.64 1.31 13.29
CA THR A 94 15.08 2.56 13.79
C THR A 94 13.65 2.36 14.27
N VAL A 95 13.39 2.78 15.51
CA VAL A 95 12.05 2.78 16.10
C VAL A 95 11.34 4.07 15.72
N PHE A 96 10.11 3.94 15.24
CA PHE A 96 9.22 5.05 14.90
C PHE A 96 7.98 5.03 15.82
N PRO A 97 8.09 5.55 17.06
CA PRO A 97 7.08 5.36 18.10
C PRO A 97 5.73 6.05 17.83
N LYS A 98 5.71 7.07 16.96
CA LYS A 98 4.51 7.84 16.60
C LYS A 98 4.01 7.58 15.18
N LEU A 99 4.70 6.72 14.41
CA LEU A 99 4.37 6.51 13.00
C LEU A 99 3.06 5.72 12.86
N GLU A 100 2.08 6.34 12.23
CA GLU A 100 0.76 5.78 11.97
C GLU A 100 0.58 5.34 10.52
N GLU A 101 1.27 6.00 9.59
CA GLU A 101 1.18 5.75 8.16
C GLU A 101 2.57 5.56 7.54
N LEU A 102 2.77 4.40 6.90
CA LEU A 102 4.03 4.05 6.22
C LEU A 102 3.74 3.66 4.78
N GLU A 103 4.42 4.29 3.83
CA GLU A 103 4.57 3.81 2.46
C GLU A 103 6.04 3.51 2.20
N ALA A 104 6.35 2.28 1.82
CA ALA A 104 7.72 1.88 1.53
C ALA A 104 7.80 0.76 0.49
N PRO A 105 8.92 0.68 -0.25
CA PRO A 105 9.27 -0.50 -1.04
C PRO A 105 9.45 -1.74 -0.16
N VAL A 106 9.02 -2.90 -0.66
CA VAL A 106 9.07 -4.16 0.10
C VAL A 106 10.48 -4.61 0.51
N ASP A 107 11.47 -4.33 -0.32
CA ASP A 107 12.89 -4.62 -0.10
C ASP A 107 13.47 -3.85 1.09
N MET A 108 12.83 -2.75 1.51
CA MET A 108 13.20 -2.01 2.71
C MET A 108 12.63 -2.61 3.99
N LEU A 109 11.49 -3.30 3.90
CA LEU A 109 10.78 -3.85 5.06
C LEU A 109 11.19 -5.29 5.36
N THR A 110 11.54 -6.05 4.32
CA THR A 110 11.95 -7.46 4.40
C THR A 110 13.36 -7.62 4.96
N ALA A 111 13.59 -8.59 5.86
CA ALA A 111 14.93 -9.00 6.29
C ALA A 111 15.32 -10.37 5.68
N PRO A 112 16.61 -10.60 5.37
CA PRO A 112 17.04 -11.79 4.63
C PRO A 112 16.96 -13.06 5.48
N ASP A 113 16.94 -12.90 6.80
CA ASP A 113 16.93 -13.92 7.84
C ASP A 113 15.53 -14.22 8.40
N LEU A 114 14.48 -13.60 7.87
CA LEU A 114 13.12 -13.86 8.32
C LEU A 114 12.60 -15.21 7.80
N PRO A 115 11.70 -15.86 8.56
CA PRO A 115 10.85 -16.91 8.03
C PRO A 115 10.24 -16.46 6.69
N SER A 116 10.18 -17.36 5.72
CA SER A 116 9.77 -17.10 4.33
C SER A 116 8.36 -16.52 4.15
N ASN A 117 7.58 -16.34 5.23
CA ASN A 117 6.24 -15.80 5.20
C ASN A 117 6.07 -14.40 5.82
N ARG A 118 7.09 -13.82 6.47
CA ARG A 118 6.98 -12.50 7.14
C ARG A 118 7.61 -11.38 6.33
N ILE A 119 6.90 -10.26 6.22
CA ILE A 119 7.45 -9.01 5.62
C ILE A 119 8.32 -8.27 6.61
N PHE A 120 7.93 -8.17 7.88
CA PHE A 120 8.62 -7.32 8.83
C PHE A 120 9.64 -8.10 9.65
N GLY A 121 10.87 -7.57 9.69
CA GLY A 121 11.95 -8.08 10.55
C GLY A 121 11.65 -7.94 12.03
N ASN A 122 11.23 -6.73 12.41
CA ASN A 122 10.88 -6.41 13.78
C ASN A 122 9.68 -5.46 13.82
N LEU A 123 8.55 -5.94 14.34
CA LEU A 123 7.30 -5.19 14.41
C LEU A 123 7.31 -4.16 15.55
N SER A 124 8.18 -4.31 16.55
CA SER A 124 8.31 -3.36 17.66
C SER A 124 8.81 -1.99 17.20
N LEU A 125 9.31 -1.89 15.95
CA LEU A 125 9.75 -0.64 15.35
C LEU A 125 8.57 0.29 15.01
N TYR A 126 7.36 -0.24 14.84
CA TYR A 126 6.20 0.53 14.40
C TYR A 126 4.96 0.31 15.30
N PRO A 127 5.05 0.64 16.59
CA PRO A 127 4.03 0.28 17.58
C PRO A 127 2.65 0.93 17.35
N LYS A 128 2.58 1.99 16.53
CA LYS A 128 1.32 2.70 16.22
C LYS A 128 0.90 2.60 14.76
N LEU A 129 1.52 1.73 13.96
CA LEU A 129 1.26 1.66 12.53
C LEU A 129 -0.17 1.18 12.24
N ARG A 130 -0.93 2.03 11.55
CA ARG A 130 -2.35 1.80 11.22
C ARG A 130 -2.60 1.70 9.72
N LYS A 131 -1.81 2.38 8.90
CA LYS A 131 -1.90 2.33 7.44
C LYS A 131 -0.55 1.97 6.84
N LEU A 132 -0.53 0.91 6.04
CA LEU A 132 0.67 0.43 5.39
C LEU A 132 0.44 0.34 3.90
N ARG A 133 1.33 0.97 3.12
CA ARG A 133 1.45 0.77 1.70
C ARG A 133 2.79 0.12 1.38
N VAL A 134 2.72 -1.05 0.75
CA VAL A 134 3.90 -1.80 0.30
C VAL A 134 3.90 -1.82 -1.22
N SER A 135 5.01 -1.37 -1.80
CA SER A 135 5.22 -1.38 -3.25
C SER A 135 6.26 -2.44 -3.62
N TYR A 136 5.91 -3.29 -4.57
CA TYR A 136 6.72 -4.36 -5.12
C TYR A 136 7.15 -3.95 -6.52
N ASP A 137 8.46 -3.97 -6.76
CA ASP A 137 9.07 -3.56 -8.02
C ASP A 137 9.84 -4.77 -8.59
N GLU A 138 9.34 -5.30 -9.70
CA GLU A 138 9.79 -6.57 -10.28
C GLU A 138 11.18 -6.49 -10.92
N GLU A 139 11.63 -5.28 -11.31
CA GLU A 139 12.98 -5.08 -11.85
C GLU A 139 14.09 -5.36 -10.80
N LYS A 140 13.71 -5.58 -9.55
CA LYS A 140 14.62 -5.83 -8.43
C LYS A 140 14.61 -7.31 -8.06
N TYR A 141 15.70 -8.00 -8.40
CA TYR A 141 16.06 -9.38 -8.03
C TYR A 141 15.31 -9.95 -6.80
N GLY A 142 14.65 -11.11 -6.98
CA GLY A 142 14.12 -11.93 -5.88
C GLY A 142 12.61 -11.86 -5.63
N ALA A 143 11.80 -11.37 -6.59
CA ALA A 143 10.34 -11.24 -6.47
C ALA A 143 9.61 -12.52 -6.01
N VAL A 144 10.18 -13.70 -6.27
CA VAL A 144 9.63 -15.01 -5.89
C VAL A 144 9.44 -15.13 -4.37
N ASP A 145 10.42 -14.69 -3.56
CA ASP A 145 10.35 -14.79 -2.09
C ASP A 145 9.32 -13.84 -1.49
N VAL A 146 9.03 -12.75 -2.18
CA VAL A 146 8.29 -11.64 -1.62
C VAL A 146 6.78 -11.89 -1.67
N PHE A 147 6.29 -12.59 -2.70
CA PHE A 147 4.91 -13.05 -2.76
C PHE A 147 4.60 -14.18 -1.77
N GLU A 148 5.61 -14.88 -1.29
CA GLU A 148 5.47 -15.86 -0.20
C GLU A 148 5.38 -15.18 1.17
N ARG A 149 5.98 -13.99 1.29
CA ARG A 149 5.96 -13.15 2.49
C ARG A 149 4.74 -12.23 2.51
N GLN A 150 3.51 -12.75 2.58
CA GLN A 150 2.30 -11.90 2.63
C GLN A 150 1.48 -12.07 3.92
N ASP A 151 2.16 -12.35 5.04
CA ASP A 151 1.53 -12.42 6.34
C ASP A 151 1.69 -11.11 7.13
N PHE A 152 0.57 -10.39 7.28
CA PHE A 152 0.45 -9.14 8.03
C PHE A 152 -0.22 -9.32 9.39
N THR A 153 -0.55 -10.54 9.80
CA THR A 153 -1.34 -10.83 11.02
C THR A 153 -0.70 -10.32 12.31
N ALA A 154 0.62 -10.15 12.31
CA ALA A 154 1.36 -9.67 13.46
C ALA A 154 1.33 -8.13 13.63
N LEU A 155 0.79 -7.37 12.68
CA LEU A 155 0.59 -5.92 12.80
C LEU A 155 -0.70 -5.61 13.55
N ALA A 156 -0.64 -5.65 14.89
CA ALA A 156 -1.80 -5.55 15.78
C ALA A 156 -2.63 -4.26 15.65
N HIS A 157 -2.08 -3.17 15.10
CA HIS A 157 -2.80 -1.91 14.93
C HIS A 157 -3.19 -1.60 13.48
N LEU A 158 -2.86 -2.49 12.55
CA LEU A 158 -3.10 -2.28 11.12
C LEU A 158 -4.61 -2.27 10.82
N THR A 159 -5.07 -1.20 10.19
CA THR A 159 -6.46 -1.00 9.78
C THR A 159 -6.60 -0.89 8.25
N HIS A 160 -5.56 -0.42 7.57
CA HIS A 160 -5.54 -0.23 6.12
C HIS A 160 -4.27 -0.84 5.54
N LEU A 161 -4.44 -1.69 4.54
CA LEU A 161 -3.34 -2.29 3.79
C LEU A 161 -3.46 -1.91 2.32
N TYR A 162 -2.37 -1.46 1.72
CA TYR A 162 -2.27 -1.21 0.29
C TYR A 162 -1.08 -1.98 -0.28
N LEU A 163 -1.32 -2.81 -1.28
CA LEU A 163 -0.29 -3.57 -1.97
C LEU A 163 -0.24 -3.15 -3.44
N SER A 164 0.92 -2.66 -3.88
CA SER A 164 1.16 -2.29 -5.27
C SER A 164 2.17 -3.24 -5.87
N TYR A 165 1.78 -4.12 -6.78
CA TYR A 165 2.64 -5.16 -7.32
C TYR A 165 2.60 -5.23 -8.84
N TYR A 166 3.58 -5.91 -9.40
CA TYR A 166 3.57 -6.30 -10.79
C TYR A 166 3.09 -7.76 -10.91
N SER A 167 2.27 -8.04 -11.91
CA SER A 167 1.71 -9.37 -12.18
C SER A 167 1.62 -9.57 -13.69
N HIS A 168 2.28 -10.59 -14.21
CA HIS A 168 2.24 -10.94 -15.63
C HIS A 168 1.01 -11.76 -15.99
N THR A 169 0.54 -12.60 -15.06
CA THR A 169 -0.55 -13.55 -15.33
C THR A 169 -1.68 -13.47 -14.30
N GLU A 170 -2.86 -13.95 -14.70
CA GLU A 170 -3.99 -14.11 -13.78
C GLU A 170 -3.70 -15.14 -12.68
N GLU A 171 -2.96 -16.20 -13.00
CA GLU A 171 -2.59 -17.24 -12.06
C GLU A 171 -1.69 -16.68 -10.95
N GLU A 172 -0.70 -15.85 -11.32
CA GLU A 172 0.11 -15.10 -10.36
C GLU A 172 -0.75 -14.23 -9.45
N PHE A 173 -1.67 -13.42 -10.01
CA PHE A 173 -2.57 -12.61 -9.20
C PHE A 173 -3.39 -13.45 -8.22
N ARG A 174 -3.97 -14.57 -8.67
CA ARG A 174 -4.75 -15.47 -7.79
C ARG A 174 -3.87 -16.06 -6.70
N SER A 175 -2.65 -16.49 -7.05
CA SER A 175 -1.67 -17.00 -6.10
C SER A 175 -1.30 -15.96 -5.04
N ILE A 176 -1.09 -14.71 -5.46
CA ILE A 176 -0.78 -13.57 -4.59
C ILE A 176 -1.94 -13.32 -3.62
N VAL A 177 -3.16 -13.13 -4.13
CA VAL A 177 -4.31 -12.75 -3.30
C VAL A 177 -4.69 -13.83 -2.29
N CYS A 178 -4.54 -15.10 -2.67
CA CYS A 178 -4.82 -16.23 -1.77
C CYS A 178 -3.79 -16.35 -0.63
N LYS A 179 -2.59 -15.78 -0.76
CA LYS A 179 -1.53 -15.81 0.25
C LYS A 179 -1.60 -14.65 1.24
N ILE A 180 -2.34 -13.58 0.93
CA ILE A 180 -2.46 -12.41 1.80
C ILE A 180 -3.21 -12.80 3.08
N ARG A 181 -2.53 -12.71 4.22
CA ARG A 181 -3.12 -12.86 5.54
C ARG A 181 -3.14 -11.53 6.26
N ILE A 182 -4.30 -11.13 6.75
CA ILE A 182 -4.52 -9.87 7.45
C ILE A 182 -5.06 -10.12 8.86
N PRO A 183 -4.79 -9.23 9.82
CA PRO A 183 -5.41 -9.34 11.12
C PRO A 183 -6.89 -8.89 11.06
N PRO A 184 -7.76 -9.35 11.98
CA PRO A 184 -9.21 -9.16 11.89
C PRO A 184 -9.67 -7.69 11.79
N GLN A 185 -8.94 -6.78 12.42
CA GLN A 185 -9.21 -5.34 12.50
C GLN A 185 -8.88 -4.57 11.22
N VAL A 186 -8.20 -5.19 10.24
CA VAL A 186 -8.05 -4.58 8.90
C VAL A 186 -9.43 -4.38 8.31
N ARG A 187 -9.72 -3.14 7.92
CA ARG A 187 -11.00 -2.72 7.34
C ARG A 187 -10.98 -2.77 5.82
N VAL A 188 -9.83 -2.44 5.24
CA VAL A 188 -9.66 -2.35 3.79
C VAL A 188 -8.30 -2.87 3.36
N VAL A 189 -8.32 -3.62 2.27
CA VAL A 189 -7.15 -4.09 1.53
C VAL A 189 -7.26 -3.57 0.11
N VAL A 190 -6.35 -2.69 -0.26
CA VAL A 190 -6.26 -2.12 -1.60
C VAL A 190 -5.20 -2.87 -2.38
N LEU A 191 -5.56 -3.35 -3.57
CA LEU A 191 -4.69 -4.07 -4.47
C LEU A 191 -4.51 -3.25 -5.75
N GLU A 192 -3.28 -2.93 -6.08
CA GLU A 192 -2.91 -2.27 -7.32
C GLU A 192 -1.95 -3.19 -8.08
N ALA A 193 -2.33 -3.59 -9.29
CA ALA A 193 -1.46 -4.36 -10.18
C ALA A 193 -1.01 -3.49 -11.36
N ASN A 194 0.25 -3.64 -11.78
CA ASN A 194 0.79 -3.04 -13.01
C ASN A 194 0.50 -1.53 -13.11
N ALA A 195 0.71 -0.79 -12.01
CA ALA A 195 0.41 0.64 -11.90
C ALA A 195 -1.03 1.01 -12.33
N ALA A 196 -1.98 0.11 -12.04
CA ALA A 196 -3.39 0.19 -12.39
C ALA A 196 -3.68 0.30 -13.89
N THR A 197 -2.71 0.01 -14.76
CA THR A 197 -2.87 0.12 -16.22
C THR A 197 -3.73 -0.99 -16.82
N GLN A 198 -3.83 -2.11 -16.12
CA GLN A 198 -4.65 -3.26 -16.48
C GLN A 198 -5.37 -3.77 -15.23
N LEU A 199 -6.51 -4.41 -15.43
CA LEU A 199 -7.12 -5.16 -14.33
C LEU A 199 -6.23 -6.34 -13.97
N PRO A 200 -6.07 -6.64 -12.67
CA PRO A 200 -5.28 -7.78 -12.22
C PRO A 200 -5.88 -9.14 -12.61
N THR A 201 -7.09 -9.17 -13.18
CA THR A 201 -7.85 -10.41 -13.35
C THR A 201 -8.85 -10.35 -14.50
N SER A 202 -9.18 -11.49 -15.10
CA SER A 202 -10.13 -11.55 -16.21
C SER A 202 -11.59 -11.43 -15.76
N ARG A 203 -12.47 -11.20 -16.75
CA ARG A 203 -13.94 -11.26 -16.58
C ARG A 203 -14.43 -12.59 -15.98
N TRP A 204 -13.74 -13.69 -16.26
CA TRP A 204 -14.14 -15.01 -15.77
C TRP A 204 -13.95 -15.08 -14.26
N VAL A 205 -12.80 -14.67 -13.74
CA VAL A 205 -12.56 -14.63 -12.28
C VAL A 205 -13.56 -13.71 -11.58
N LEU A 206 -13.81 -12.53 -12.14
CA LEU A 206 -14.81 -11.61 -11.59
C LEU A 206 -16.21 -12.23 -11.54
N ALA A 207 -16.54 -13.11 -12.48
CA ALA A 207 -17.82 -13.82 -12.51
C ALA A 207 -17.86 -15.03 -11.56
N THR A 208 -16.75 -15.77 -11.42
CA THR A 208 -16.71 -17.09 -10.75
C THR A 208 -16.15 -17.07 -9.33
N HIS A 209 -15.57 -15.97 -8.87
CA HIS A 209 -14.98 -15.87 -7.54
C HIS A 209 -15.68 -14.82 -6.67
N TRP A 210 -15.61 -15.03 -5.36
CA TRP A 210 -15.97 -14.06 -4.34
C TRP A 210 -14.71 -13.42 -3.78
N PHE A 211 -14.65 -12.10 -3.87
CA PHE A 211 -13.64 -11.33 -3.16
C PHE A 211 -14.15 -11.01 -1.77
N ASN A 212 -13.27 -11.11 -0.78
CA ASN A 212 -13.56 -10.61 0.55
C ASN A 212 -14.05 -9.15 0.45
N PRO A 213 -15.11 -8.76 1.18
CA PRO A 213 -15.70 -7.43 1.07
C PRO A 213 -14.71 -6.30 1.38
N LYS A 214 -13.65 -6.58 2.17
CA LYS A 214 -12.56 -5.65 2.50
C LYS A 214 -11.64 -5.35 1.31
N VAL A 215 -11.69 -6.15 0.25
CA VAL A 215 -10.78 -6.03 -0.90
C VAL A 215 -11.32 -5.03 -1.91
N ILE A 216 -10.44 -4.14 -2.34
CA ILE A 216 -10.64 -3.19 -3.44
C ILE A 216 -9.49 -3.33 -4.41
N VAL A 217 -9.79 -3.23 -5.69
CA VAL A 217 -8.79 -3.20 -6.76
C VAL A 217 -8.67 -1.79 -7.31
N VAL A 218 -7.46 -1.30 -7.51
CA VAL A 218 -7.21 -0.03 -8.19
C VAL A 218 -7.11 -0.26 -9.69
N ALA A 219 -7.85 0.52 -10.46
CA ALA A 219 -7.81 0.47 -11.92
C ALA A 219 -7.87 1.87 -12.52
N LYS A 220 -7.09 2.14 -13.57
CA LYS A 220 -7.27 3.35 -14.37
C LYS A 220 -8.57 3.27 -15.17
N PRO A 221 -9.25 4.39 -15.45
CA PRO A 221 -10.46 4.38 -16.26
C PRO A 221 -10.29 3.70 -17.62
N SER A 222 -9.11 3.84 -18.26
CA SER A 222 -8.81 3.17 -19.53
C SER A 222 -8.86 1.64 -19.43
N ALA A 223 -8.35 1.07 -18.35
CA ALA A 223 -8.34 -0.37 -18.11
C ALA A 223 -9.75 -0.98 -18.04
N LEU A 224 -10.77 -0.17 -17.73
CA LEU A 224 -12.16 -0.60 -17.67
C LEU A 224 -12.91 -0.43 -19.00
N ARG A 225 -12.45 0.48 -19.87
CA ARG A 225 -13.14 0.83 -21.14
C ARG A 225 -12.94 -0.20 -22.24
N ASP A 226 -11.75 -0.81 -22.31
CA ASP A 226 -11.35 -1.65 -23.45
C ASP A 226 -11.80 -3.11 -23.35
N LEU A 227 -12.74 -3.41 -22.46
CA LEU A 227 -13.18 -4.76 -22.15
C LEU A 227 -14.62 -4.97 -22.63
N HIS A 228 -14.88 -6.07 -23.33
CA HIS A 228 -16.24 -6.52 -23.65
C HIS A 228 -16.77 -7.40 -22.51
N TRP A 229 -17.56 -6.79 -21.63
CA TRP A 229 -18.07 -7.42 -20.42
C TRP A 229 -19.45 -8.06 -20.63
N SER A 230 -19.74 -9.12 -19.88
CA SER A 230 -21.14 -9.42 -19.57
C SER A 230 -21.65 -8.43 -18.52
N PRO A 231 -22.97 -8.13 -18.48
CA PRO A 231 -23.55 -7.21 -17.48
C PRO A 231 -23.16 -7.56 -16.04
N THR A 232 -23.13 -8.86 -15.71
CA THR A 232 -22.74 -9.35 -14.38
C THR A 232 -21.28 -9.06 -14.05
N ALA A 233 -20.36 -9.29 -15.00
CA ALA A 233 -18.94 -9.03 -14.78
C ALA A 233 -18.68 -7.53 -14.63
N GLU A 234 -19.35 -6.70 -15.45
CA GLU A 234 -19.23 -5.25 -15.40
C GLU A 234 -19.69 -4.70 -14.04
N GLN A 235 -20.83 -5.17 -13.55
CA GLN A 235 -21.34 -4.79 -12.23
C GLN A 235 -20.36 -5.17 -11.12
N HIS A 236 -19.77 -6.37 -11.17
CA HIS A 236 -18.77 -6.79 -10.19
C HIS A 236 -17.51 -5.93 -10.25
N ALA A 237 -17.01 -5.61 -11.43
CA ALA A 237 -15.87 -4.72 -11.54
C ALA A 237 -16.17 -3.31 -11.02
N LYS A 238 -17.34 -2.75 -11.34
CA LYS A 238 -17.75 -1.45 -10.77
C LYS A 238 -17.80 -1.48 -9.24
N GLN A 239 -18.19 -2.61 -8.65
CA GLN A 239 -18.19 -2.78 -7.18
C GLN A 239 -16.79 -3.02 -6.61
N LEU A 240 -15.90 -3.71 -7.32
CA LEU A 240 -14.55 -4.06 -6.87
C LEU A 240 -13.53 -2.95 -7.09
N CYS A 241 -13.67 -2.23 -8.19
CA CYS A 241 -12.65 -1.31 -8.65
C CYS A 241 -12.87 0.08 -8.07
N LEU A 242 -11.80 0.64 -7.51
CA LEU A 242 -11.64 2.06 -7.28
C LEU A 242 -10.92 2.65 -8.49
N THR A 243 -11.60 3.53 -9.21
CA THR A 243 -10.98 4.29 -10.29
C THR A 243 -10.31 5.53 -9.72
N LEU A 244 -9.00 5.61 -9.90
CA LEU A 244 -8.23 6.76 -9.48
C LEU A 244 -8.20 7.79 -10.60
N ASP A 245 -8.96 8.86 -10.40
CA ASP A 245 -8.84 10.07 -11.18
C ASP A 245 -7.82 11.01 -10.48
N PRO A 246 -6.77 11.50 -11.18
CA PRO A 246 -5.76 12.35 -10.59
C PRO A 246 -6.31 13.61 -9.89
N LYS A 247 -7.41 14.19 -10.39
CA LYS A 247 -8.04 15.36 -9.75
C LYS A 247 -8.65 14.97 -8.40
N THR A 248 -9.37 13.85 -8.37
CA THR A 248 -9.98 13.32 -7.14
C THR A 248 -8.95 12.95 -6.06
N ILE A 249 -7.81 12.36 -6.43
CA ILE A 249 -6.73 12.04 -5.47
C ILE A 249 -6.08 13.29 -4.88
N ARG A 250 -5.97 14.36 -5.67
CA ARG A 250 -5.47 15.64 -5.14
C ARG A 250 -6.42 16.12 -4.05
N GLU A 251 -7.71 16.11 -4.29
CA GLU A 251 -8.71 16.64 -3.36
C GLU A 251 -8.96 15.71 -2.15
N THR A 252 -8.76 14.40 -2.30
CA THR A 252 -9.07 13.38 -1.28
C THR A 252 -7.96 12.33 -1.17
N SER A 253 -7.54 11.99 0.05
CA SER A 253 -6.53 10.93 0.24
C SER A 253 -7.01 9.59 -0.30
N ILE A 254 -6.09 8.81 -0.89
CA ILE A 254 -6.39 7.45 -1.39
C ILE A 254 -6.98 6.54 -0.31
N TRP A 255 -6.58 6.75 0.95
CA TRP A 255 -7.11 6.01 2.09
C TRP A 255 -8.59 6.30 2.34
N ALA A 256 -9.00 7.56 2.23
CA ALA A 256 -10.40 7.95 2.41
C ALA A 256 -11.28 7.40 1.28
N LEU A 257 -10.80 7.48 0.03
CA LEU A 257 -11.50 6.87 -1.12
C LEU A 257 -11.62 5.35 -0.99
N ALA A 258 -10.57 4.69 -0.50
CA ALA A 258 -10.60 3.25 -0.25
C ALA A 258 -11.56 2.90 0.90
N GLU A 259 -11.58 3.68 1.99
CA GLU A 259 -12.48 3.45 3.11
C GLU A 259 -13.95 3.59 2.69
N GLU A 260 -14.31 4.66 1.98
CA GLU A 260 -15.65 4.87 1.43
C GLU A 260 -16.07 3.71 0.52
N LYS A 261 -15.19 3.32 -0.40
CA LYS A 261 -15.46 2.22 -1.33
C LYS A 261 -15.63 0.88 -0.59
N SER A 262 -14.84 0.65 0.46
CA SER A 262 -14.92 -0.57 1.27
C SER A 262 -16.21 -0.62 2.06
N LEU A 263 -16.64 0.53 2.61
CA LEU A 263 -17.87 0.65 3.39
C LEU A 263 -19.10 0.33 2.52
N ARG A 264 -19.15 0.91 1.32
CA ARG A 264 -20.20 0.60 0.33
C ARG A 264 -20.18 -0.86 -0.13
N ARG A 265 -19.00 -1.46 -0.29
CA ARG A 265 -18.88 -2.89 -0.60
C ARG A 265 -19.41 -3.75 0.54
N TRP A 266 -19.20 -3.33 1.79
CA TRP A 266 -19.68 -4.04 2.96
C TRP A 266 -21.22 -4.03 3.03
N GLU A 267 -21.84 -2.88 2.76
CA GLU A 267 -23.31 -2.76 2.67
C GLU A 267 -23.87 -3.71 1.61
N LEU A 268 -23.33 -3.66 0.40
CA LEU A 268 -23.73 -4.55 -0.70
C LEU A 268 -23.48 -6.03 -0.37
N PHE A 269 -22.44 -6.33 0.38
CA PHE A 269 -22.14 -7.69 0.83
C PHE A 269 -23.19 -8.19 1.82
N VAL A 270 -23.63 -7.34 2.76
CA VAL A 270 -24.69 -7.67 3.70
C VAL A 270 -26.02 -7.88 2.97
N GLU A 271 -26.35 -7.03 1.99
CA GLU A 271 -27.60 -7.14 1.22
C GLU A 271 -27.63 -8.36 0.32
N ARG A 272 -26.49 -8.70 -0.30
CA ARG A 272 -26.44 -9.69 -1.38
C ARG A 272 -26.24 -11.13 -0.91
N TYR A 273 -25.57 -11.33 0.22
CA TYR A 273 -25.16 -12.65 0.69
C TYR A 273 -25.94 -13.08 1.92
N THR A 274 -26.30 -14.36 1.93
CA THR A 274 -26.92 -15.03 3.08
C THR A 274 -25.96 -15.08 4.27
N GLU A 275 -26.49 -15.31 5.47
CA GLU A 275 -25.66 -15.38 6.68
C GLU A 275 -24.56 -16.46 6.60
N ASP A 276 -24.88 -17.62 6.04
CA ASP A 276 -23.93 -18.72 5.85
C ASP A 276 -22.83 -18.37 4.83
N GLU A 277 -23.20 -17.78 3.69
CA GLU A 277 -22.22 -17.29 2.71
C GLU A 277 -21.28 -16.24 3.31
N ARG A 278 -21.84 -15.32 4.12
CA ARG A 278 -21.06 -14.29 4.80
C ARG A 278 -20.11 -14.91 5.82
N LYS A 279 -20.60 -15.84 6.64
CA LYS A 279 -19.78 -16.55 7.63
C LYS A 279 -18.63 -17.29 6.96
N MET A 280 -18.92 -18.01 5.88
CA MET A 280 -17.90 -18.71 5.10
C MET A 280 -16.86 -17.74 4.54
N LEU A 281 -17.28 -16.65 3.89
CA LEU A 281 -16.37 -15.66 3.30
C LEU A 281 -15.51 -14.92 4.33
N LEU A 282 -16.06 -14.62 5.50
CA LEU A 282 -15.34 -13.94 6.58
C LEU A 282 -14.44 -14.88 7.40
N SER A 283 -14.76 -16.17 7.44
CA SER A 283 -13.91 -17.20 8.06
C SER A 283 -12.80 -17.71 7.15
N SER A 284 -12.90 -17.45 5.83
CA SER A 284 -11.90 -17.88 4.86
C SER A 284 -10.56 -17.22 5.14
N PRO A 285 -9.46 -17.98 5.25
CA PRO A 285 -8.12 -17.42 5.36
C PRO A 285 -7.67 -16.72 4.06
N SER A 286 -8.30 -17.06 2.92
CA SER A 286 -8.06 -16.42 1.63
C SER A 286 -8.97 -15.22 1.43
N LEU A 287 -8.42 -14.16 0.84
CA LEU A 287 -9.17 -12.99 0.38
C LEU A 287 -9.96 -13.24 -0.92
N LEU A 288 -9.76 -14.39 -1.57
CA LEU A 288 -10.45 -14.82 -2.78
C LEU A 288 -10.97 -16.26 -2.62
N VAL A 289 -12.28 -16.45 -2.80
CA VAL A 289 -12.95 -17.75 -2.62
C VAL A 289 -13.64 -18.17 -3.92
N ASP A 290 -13.49 -19.43 -4.30
CA ASP A 290 -14.16 -20.01 -5.47
C ASP A 290 -15.65 -20.25 -5.18
N ARG A 291 -16.54 -19.63 -5.97
CA ARG A 291 -18.00 -19.74 -5.78
C ARG A 291 -18.52 -21.15 -5.99
N SER A 292 -17.89 -21.90 -6.90
CA SER A 292 -18.35 -23.24 -7.27
C SER A 292 -18.15 -24.23 -6.12
N LYS A 293 -17.08 -24.04 -5.35
CA LYS A 293 -16.77 -24.88 -4.19
C LYS A 293 -17.67 -24.58 -2.99
N ALA A 294 -18.18 -23.36 -2.90
CA ALA A 294 -19.03 -22.93 -1.79
C ALA A 294 -20.49 -23.40 -1.89
N ARG A 295 -21.00 -23.68 -3.09
CA ARG A 295 -22.39 -24.18 -3.28
C ARG A 295 -22.56 -25.66 -2.93
N ASN A 296 -21.47 -26.37 -2.64
CA ASN A 296 -21.47 -27.79 -2.29
C ASN A 296 -21.23 -28.03 -0.78
N LEU A 297 -21.24 -26.96 0.02
CA LEU A 297 -21.20 -26.96 1.48
C LEU A 297 -22.56 -26.54 2.03
#